data_AF-A0A1I5RMG1-F1
#
_entry.id   AF-A0A1I5RMG1-F1
#
_cell.length_a   1.000
_cell.length_b   1.000
_cell.length_c   1.000
_cell.angle_alpha   90.00
_cell.angle_beta   90.00
_cell.angle_gamma   90.00
#
_symmetry.space_group_name_H-M   'P 1'
#
loop_
_entity.id
_entity.type
_entity.pdbx_description
1 polymer ?
#
loop_
_entity_poly.entity_id
_entity_poly.type
_entity_poly.pdbx_seq_one_letter_code
_entity_poly.pdbx_strand_id
1 'polypeptide(L)'
;MENEQEKESLTCGIVEKVTPIGTGTRVCIDTADILTPTEGVLTGNTGHGYLLVLSENRASETYPPRTFRINAGGLHQYLYQQGGTRYLEELRGGDRLVVYDGAASKEVPIGRVKMEKRNLVRMEVNAGGIHVSATLQDAESVFLLGEDGSAVSMKEVKEGDRIRCFLDEPGRHLGQKIEEQINEY
;
A
#
# COMPACT_ATOMS: atom_id res chain seq x y z
N MET A 1 20.86 8.71 22.07
CA MET A 1 20.43 7.31 21.96
C MET A 1 19.75 7.22 20.62
N GLU A 2 20.48 6.79 19.60
CA GLU A 2 19.90 6.54 18.28
C GLU A 2 18.94 5.36 18.45
N ASN A 3 17.66 5.58 18.17
CA ASN A 3 16.70 4.50 18.07
C ASN A 3 17.20 3.59 16.94
N GLU A 4 17.62 2.38 17.27
CA GLU A 4 17.70 1.30 16.29
C GLU A 4 16.27 1.09 15.77
N GLN A 5 15.95 1.69 14.62
CA GLN A 5 14.73 1.37 13.89
C GLN A 5 14.80 -0.12 13.56
N GLU A 6 13.89 -0.91 14.13
CA GLU A 6 13.67 -2.28 13.67
C GLU A 6 13.44 -2.22 12.16
N LYS A 7 14.36 -2.82 11.40
CA LYS A 7 14.33 -2.80 9.95
C LYS A 7 13.02 -3.46 9.49
N GLU A 8 12.17 -2.71 8.77
CA GLU A 8 10.92 -3.25 8.27
C GLU A 8 11.20 -4.35 7.25
N SER A 9 11.07 -5.61 7.69
CA SER A 9 11.34 -6.76 6.84
C SER A 9 10.07 -7.18 6.11
N LEU A 10 10.03 -6.98 4.79
CA LEU A 10 8.95 -7.51 3.97
C LEU A 10 9.03 -9.03 3.86
N THR A 11 7.90 -9.68 4.08
CA THR A 11 7.71 -11.10 3.77
C THR A 11 6.97 -11.25 2.44
N CYS A 12 6.72 -12.50 2.04
CA CYS A 12 5.94 -12.82 0.87
C CYS A 12 4.66 -13.54 1.27
N GLY A 13 3.53 -13.12 0.71
CA GLY A 13 2.26 -13.82 0.82
C GLY A 13 1.78 -14.35 -0.54
N ILE A 14 0.85 -15.29 -0.49
CA ILE A 14 0.20 -15.88 -1.67
C ILE A 14 -1.17 -15.23 -1.81
N VAL A 15 -1.50 -14.73 -3.00
CA VAL A 15 -2.82 -14.20 -3.31
C VAL A 15 -3.84 -15.34 -3.22
N GLU A 16 -4.78 -15.23 -2.28
CA GLU A 16 -5.88 -16.18 -2.10
C GLU A 16 -7.07 -15.81 -2.97
N LYS A 17 -7.33 -14.51 -3.14
CA LYS A 17 -8.52 -14.04 -3.86
C LYS A 17 -8.37 -12.60 -4.35
N VAL A 18 -8.97 -12.31 -5.50
CA VAL A 18 -9.19 -10.95 -6.01
C VAL A 18 -10.67 -10.80 -6.36
N THR A 19 -11.40 -9.98 -5.62
CA THR A 19 -12.85 -9.82 -5.76
C THR A 19 -13.20 -8.39 -6.15
N PRO A 20 -13.89 -8.14 -7.29
CA PRO A 20 -14.48 -6.84 -7.57
C PRO A 20 -15.51 -6.46 -6.48
N ILE A 21 -15.38 -5.27 -5.90
CA ILE A 21 -16.26 -4.78 -4.82
C ILE A 21 -17.09 -3.55 -5.23
N GLY A 22 -17.09 -3.21 -6.53
CA GLY A 22 -17.87 -2.11 -7.09
C GLY A 22 -17.17 -0.76 -7.03
N THR A 23 -17.95 0.31 -7.15
CA THR A 23 -17.43 1.68 -7.21
C THR A 23 -17.26 2.29 -5.81
N GLY A 24 -16.05 2.71 -5.47
CA GLY A 24 -15.73 3.34 -4.19
C GLY A 24 -14.78 4.53 -4.34
N THR A 25 -14.53 5.23 -3.24
CA THR A 25 -13.55 6.34 -3.22
C THR A 25 -12.17 5.77 -3.01
N ARG A 26 -11.25 6.03 -3.95
CA ARG A 26 -9.82 5.75 -3.79
C ARG A 26 -9.03 6.99 -3.42
N VAL A 27 -7.83 6.80 -2.91
CA VAL A 27 -6.84 7.85 -2.62
C VAL A 27 -5.63 7.65 -3.54
N CYS A 28 -5.24 8.72 -4.23
CA CYS A 28 -3.96 8.82 -4.94
C CYS A 28 -3.10 9.84 -4.23
N ILE A 29 -1.82 9.52 -4.07
CA ILE A 29 -0.84 10.40 -3.46
C ILE A 29 0.08 10.86 -4.58
N ASP A 30 0.12 12.17 -4.82
CA ASP A 30 1.11 12.82 -5.66
C ASP A 30 2.19 13.41 -4.76
N THR A 31 3.39 12.84 -4.80
CA THR A 31 4.56 13.37 -4.10
C THR A 31 5.12 14.59 -4.82
N ALA A 32 5.89 15.41 -4.12
CA ALA A 32 6.69 16.48 -4.70
C ALA A 32 8.15 16.03 -4.92
N ASP A 33 8.34 14.74 -5.25
CA ASP A 33 9.64 14.13 -5.57
C ASP A 33 9.44 13.05 -6.66
N ILE A 34 10.54 12.51 -7.18
CA ILE A 34 10.56 11.40 -8.13
C ILE A 34 10.75 10.09 -7.37
N LEU A 35 9.80 9.18 -7.54
CA LEU A 35 9.89 7.83 -7.00
C LEU A 35 10.55 6.90 -8.02
N THR A 36 11.29 5.91 -7.55
CA THR A 36 11.81 4.81 -8.39
C THR A 36 10.70 3.80 -8.72
N PRO A 37 10.91 2.89 -9.69
CA PRO A 37 9.91 1.90 -10.05
C PRO A 37 9.52 0.91 -8.94
N THR A 38 10.36 0.76 -7.91
CA THR A 38 10.14 -0.12 -6.77
C THR A 38 9.71 0.64 -5.51
N GLU A 39 9.75 1.97 -5.53
CA GLU A 39 9.28 2.80 -4.43
C GLU A 39 7.75 2.91 -4.43
N GLY A 40 7.18 2.74 -3.25
CA GLY A 40 5.73 2.72 -3.03
C GLY A 40 5.34 2.96 -1.58
N VAL A 41 4.09 2.68 -1.25
CA VAL A 41 3.55 2.77 0.11
C VAL A 41 2.98 1.44 0.58
N LEU A 42 3.03 1.22 1.89
CA LEU A 42 2.42 0.06 2.54
C LEU A 42 0.98 0.38 2.93
N THR A 43 0.00 -0.22 2.25
CA THR A 43 -1.44 -0.03 2.55
C THR A 43 -2.17 -1.34 2.79
N GLY A 44 -3.14 -1.32 3.71
CA GLY A 44 -3.88 -2.49 4.15
C GLY A 44 -5.25 -2.11 4.70
N ASN A 45 -6.22 -3.03 4.64
CA ASN A 45 -7.57 -2.80 5.16
C ASN A 45 -7.61 -2.87 6.69
N THR A 46 -6.69 -3.60 7.32
CA THR A 46 -6.65 -3.89 8.76
C THR A 46 -5.22 -3.70 9.30
N GLY A 47 -5.07 -3.71 10.63
CA GLY A 47 -3.77 -3.68 11.29
C GLY A 47 -2.95 -4.97 11.20
N HIS A 48 -3.45 -6.02 10.55
CA HIS A 48 -2.76 -7.31 10.42
C HIS A 48 -1.63 -7.29 9.39
N GLY A 49 -1.62 -6.31 8.49
CA GLY A 49 -0.55 -6.16 7.52
C GLY A 49 -0.93 -5.31 6.32
N TYR A 50 0.06 -5.11 5.48
CA TYR A 50 0.05 -4.14 4.40
C TYR A 50 0.71 -4.71 3.15
N LEU A 51 0.24 -4.26 2.00
CA LEU A 51 0.82 -4.59 0.71
C LEU A 51 1.62 -3.41 0.19
N LEU A 52 2.75 -3.68 -0.48
CA LEU A 52 3.56 -2.62 -1.06
C LEU A 52 3.00 -2.21 -2.42
N VAL A 53 2.26 -1.10 -2.44
CA VAL A 53 1.67 -0.50 -3.63
C VAL A 53 2.66 0.49 -4.24
N LEU A 54 3.13 0.19 -5.45
CA LEU A 54 4.21 0.90 -6.12
C LEU A 54 3.73 2.18 -6.81
N SER A 55 4.68 3.07 -7.06
CA SER A 55 4.46 4.25 -7.89
C SER A 55 4.05 3.90 -9.34
N GLU A 56 3.29 4.81 -9.96
CA GLU A 56 2.83 4.76 -11.36
C GLU A 56 3.99 5.12 -12.32
N ASN A 57 5.15 4.50 -12.10
CA ASN A 57 6.40 4.79 -12.80
C ASN A 57 6.53 4.06 -14.15
N ARG A 58 5.50 3.32 -14.58
CA ARG A 58 5.56 2.51 -15.81
C ARG A 58 4.75 3.17 -16.91
N ALA A 59 5.29 3.13 -18.13
CA ALA A 59 4.57 3.58 -19.30
C ALA A 59 3.48 2.57 -19.62
N SER A 60 2.30 3.06 -20.00
CA SER A 60 1.30 2.24 -20.66
C SER A 60 1.24 2.61 -22.14
N GLU A 61 0.47 1.86 -22.92
CA GLU A 61 0.19 2.23 -24.31
C GLU A 61 -0.54 3.58 -24.44
N THR A 62 -1.16 4.07 -23.37
CA THR A 62 -2.11 5.20 -23.42
C THR A 62 -1.65 6.44 -22.65
N TYR A 63 -0.64 6.34 -21.77
CA TYR A 63 -0.12 7.49 -21.03
C TYR A 63 1.34 7.30 -20.58
N PRO A 64 2.12 8.40 -20.47
CA PRO A 64 3.50 8.34 -19.96
C PRO A 64 3.54 8.04 -18.46
N PRO A 65 4.68 7.53 -17.94
CA PRO A 65 4.90 7.35 -16.52
C PRO A 65 4.60 8.60 -15.70
N ARG A 66 4.04 8.42 -14.51
CA ARG A 66 3.88 9.45 -13.48
C ARG A 66 4.69 9.05 -12.27
N THR A 67 5.98 9.31 -12.35
CA THR A 67 6.99 8.88 -11.36
C THR A 67 6.75 9.42 -9.94
N PHE A 68 5.91 10.44 -9.79
CA PHE A 68 5.57 11.06 -8.50
C PHE A 68 4.28 10.51 -7.88
N ARG A 69 3.49 9.69 -8.61
CA ARG A 69 2.14 9.29 -8.23
C ARG A 69 2.11 7.87 -7.70
N ILE A 70 1.34 7.65 -6.63
CA ILE A 70 0.95 6.32 -6.14
C ILE A 70 -0.56 6.22 -6.04
N ASN A 71 -1.13 5.15 -6.60
CA ASN A 71 -2.55 4.83 -6.52
C ASN A 71 -2.82 3.98 -5.27
N ALA A 72 -2.75 4.61 -4.10
CA ALA A 72 -2.53 3.98 -2.79
C ALA A 72 -3.61 2.98 -2.32
N GLY A 73 -4.87 3.17 -2.73
CA GLY A 73 -5.96 2.24 -2.39
C GLY A 73 -7.26 2.93 -2.01
N GLY A 74 -8.13 2.19 -1.31
CA GLY A 74 -9.43 2.65 -0.83
C GLY A 74 -9.29 3.66 0.30
N LEU A 75 -10.18 4.64 0.37
CA LEU A 75 -10.15 5.73 1.36
C LEU A 75 -10.01 5.27 2.83
N HIS A 76 -10.62 4.13 3.18
CA HIS A 76 -10.64 3.58 4.54
C HIS A 76 -9.36 2.87 4.95
N GLN A 77 -8.43 2.61 4.02
CA GLN A 77 -7.26 1.80 4.31
C GLN A 77 -6.30 2.51 5.24
N TYR A 78 -5.63 1.72 6.07
CA TYR A 78 -4.45 2.14 6.81
C TYR A 78 -3.26 2.28 5.85
N LEU A 79 -2.46 3.30 6.11
CA LEU A 79 -1.13 3.54 5.59
C LEU A 79 -0.13 3.37 6.72
N TYR A 80 0.85 2.49 6.54
CA TYR A 80 1.93 2.30 7.49
C TYR A 80 3.06 3.33 7.26
N GLN A 81 3.54 3.96 8.34
CA GLN A 81 4.53 5.04 8.35
C GLN A 81 5.50 4.84 9.53
N GLN A 82 6.57 4.06 9.34
CA GLN A 82 7.66 3.83 10.32
C GLN A 82 7.17 3.62 11.76
N GLY A 83 6.43 2.53 11.99
CA GLY A 83 5.88 2.15 13.29
C GLY A 83 4.55 2.80 13.66
N GLY A 84 4.09 3.81 12.89
CA GLY A 84 2.77 4.42 13.00
C GLY A 84 1.82 4.03 11.88
N THR A 85 0.53 4.21 12.11
CA THR A 85 -0.53 4.01 11.10
C THR A 85 -1.41 5.25 10.99
N ARG A 86 -1.84 5.57 9.77
CA ARG A 86 -2.78 6.66 9.46
C ARG A 86 -3.85 6.15 8.49
N TYR A 87 -5.04 6.72 8.49
CA TYR A 87 -5.97 6.45 7.39
C TYR A 87 -5.55 7.21 6.14
N LEU A 88 -5.72 6.60 4.96
CA LEU A 88 -5.46 7.29 3.69
C LEU A 88 -6.32 8.56 3.55
N GLU A 89 -7.50 8.60 4.17
CA GLU A 89 -8.37 9.78 4.18
C GLU A 89 -7.81 11.00 4.92
N GLU A 90 -6.86 10.80 5.83
CA GLU A 90 -6.30 11.85 6.68
C GLU A 90 -5.17 12.61 5.98
N LEU A 91 -4.61 12.06 4.90
CA LEU A 91 -3.47 12.66 4.20
C LEU A 91 -3.87 14.01 3.57
N ARG A 92 -2.98 14.99 3.69
CA ARG A 92 -3.11 16.31 3.04
C ARG A 92 -1.84 16.65 2.27
N GLY A 93 -1.96 17.57 1.31
CA GLY A 93 -0.79 18.19 0.69
C GLY A 93 0.00 18.99 1.74
N GLY A 94 1.32 18.90 1.71
CA GLY A 94 2.21 19.44 2.73
C GLY A 94 2.63 18.45 3.81
N ASP A 95 1.94 17.31 3.93
CA ASP A 95 2.35 16.21 4.82
C ASP A 95 3.66 15.57 4.32
N ARG A 96 4.33 14.82 5.20
CA ARG A 96 5.40 13.89 4.82
C ARG A 96 4.85 12.48 4.60
N LEU A 97 5.48 11.76 3.68
CA LEU A 97 5.18 10.38 3.34
C LEU A 97 6.44 9.55 3.40
N VAL A 98 6.42 8.47 4.17
CA VAL A 98 7.42 7.40 4.05
C VAL A 98 7.06 6.53 2.86
N VAL A 99 8.01 6.38 1.93
CA VAL A 99 7.96 5.41 0.83
C VAL A 99 8.99 4.30 1.06
N TYR A 100 8.67 3.10 0.59
CA TYR A 100 9.49 1.89 0.78
C TYR A 100 9.83 1.28 -0.58
N ASP A 101 11.03 0.74 -0.73
CA ASP A 101 11.49 0.06 -1.95
C ASP A 101 11.57 -1.47 -1.82
N GLY A 102 11.20 -1.99 -0.64
CA GLY A 102 11.29 -3.40 -0.27
C GLY A 102 12.49 -3.78 0.61
N ALA A 103 13.47 -2.88 0.77
CA ALA A 103 14.64 -3.10 1.62
C ALA A 103 14.97 -1.90 2.53
N ALA A 104 14.63 -0.70 2.08
CA ALA A 104 14.84 0.57 2.76
C ALA A 104 13.58 1.45 2.64
N SER A 105 13.59 2.55 3.40
CA SER A 105 12.56 3.58 3.34
C SER A 105 13.17 4.97 3.27
N LYS A 106 12.42 5.93 2.72
CA LYS A 106 12.77 7.37 2.73
C LYS A 106 11.52 8.22 2.92
N GLU A 107 11.70 9.41 3.49
CA GLU A 107 10.63 10.41 3.58
C GLU A 107 10.62 11.31 2.33
N VAL A 108 9.43 11.56 1.78
CA VAL A 108 9.18 12.49 0.67
C VAL A 108 8.00 13.42 1.00
N PRO A 109 7.99 14.67 0.51
CA PRO A 109 6.86 15.57 0.69
C PRO A 109 5.65 15.16 -0.17
N ILE A 110 4.43 15.28 0.37
CA ILE A 110 3.19 15.14 -0.39
C ILE A 110 2.86 16.47 -1.05
N GLY A 111 2.81 16.51 -2.37
CA GLY A 111 2.36 17.68 -3.13
C GLY A 111 0.84 17.79 -3.18
N ARG A 112 0.15 16.68 -3.46
CA ARG A 112 -1.31 16.64 -3.56
C ARG A 112 -1.87 15.26 -3.20
N VAL A 113 -3.03 15.25 -2.54
CA VAL A 113 -3.84 14.05 -2.34
C VAL A 113 -5.10 14.17 -3.20
N LYS A 114 -5.37 13.17 -4.04
CA LYS A 114 -6.54 13.13 -4.92
C LYS A 114 -7.47 12.01 -4.51
N MET A 115 -8.72 12.33 -4.22
CA MET A 115 -9.77 11.37 -3.89
C MET A 115 -10.84 11.37 -4.97
N GLU A 116 -11.17 10.20 -5.52
CA GLU A 116 -12.17 10.09 -6.59
C GLU A 116 -12.83 8.71 -6.62
N LYS A 117 -14.02 8.63 -7.24
CA LYS A 117 -14.73 7.36 -7.43
C LYS A 117 -14.09 6.53 -8.54
N ARG A 118 -13.81 5.25 -8.27
CA ARG A 118 -13.32 4.25 -9.23
C ARG A 118 -13.86 2.86 -8.91
N ASN A 119 -13.80 1.96 -9.88
CA ASN A 119 -14.04 0.54 -9.64
C ASN A 119 -12.87 -0.02 -8.81
N LEU A 120 -13.21 -0.74 -7.75
CA LEU A 120 -12.26 -1.28 -6.80
C LEU A 120 -12.35 -2.80 -6.77
N VAL A 121 -11.23 -3.42 -6.43
CA VAL A 121 -11.09 -4.83 -6.10
C VAL A 121 -10.58 -4.96 -4.67
N ARG A 122 -11.07 -5.96 -3.93
CA ARG A 122 -10.43 -6.42 -2.69
C ARG A 122 -9.49 -7.56 -3.05
N MET A 123 -8.23 -7.40 -2.69
CA MET A 123 -7.22 -8.44 -2.80
C MET A 123 -6.92 -9.00 -1.41
N GLU A 124 -6.89 -10.32 -1.32
CA GLU A 124 -6.68 -11.11 -0.11
C GLU A 124 -5.42 -11.96 -0.27
N VAL A 125 -4.53 -11.89 0.70
CA VAL A 125 -3.19 -12.48 0.67
C VAL A 125 -2.92 -13.21 1.97
N ASN A 126 -2.45 -14.45 1.88
CA ASN A 126 -2.01 -15.24 3.03
C ASN A 126 -0.49 -15.26 3.13
N ALA A 127 0.02 -14.75 4.24
CA ALA A 127 1.44 -14.77 4.55
C ALA A 127 1.65 -15.52 5.87
N GLY A 128 2.01 -16.80 5.76
CA GLY A 128 2.28 -17.64 6.94
C GLY A 128 1.08 -17.84 7.86
N GLY A 129 -0.14 -17.89 7.31
CA GLY A 129 -1.38 -18.03 8.07
C GLY A 129 -1.99 -16.72 8.54
N ILE A 130 -1.30 -15.58 8.34
CA ILE A 130 -1.85 -14.25 8.59
C ILE A 130 -2.51 -13.75 7.30
N HIS A 131 -3.76 -13.31 7.42
CA HIS A 131 -4.53 -12.78 6.30
C HIS A 131 -4.36 -11.27 6.20
N VAL A 132 -3.77 -10.84 5.09
CA VAL A 132 -3.57 -9.44 4.72
C VAL A 132 -4.51 -9.11 3.58
N SER A 133 -5.15 -7.94 3.61
CA SER A 133 -5.98 -7.51 2.49
C SER A 133 -5.81 -6.03 2.17
N ALA A 134 -6.04 -5.67 0.91
CA ALA A 134 -6.08 -4.28 0.46
C ALA A 134 -7.24 -4.07 -0.54
N THR A 135 -7.75 -2.85 -0.59
CA THR A 135 -8.77 -2.44 -1.55
C THR A 135 -8.16 -1.53 -2.61
N LEU A 136 -7.87 -2.09 -3.78
CA LEU A 136 -7.12 -1.40 -4.82
C LEU A 136 -8.03 -1.00 -5.97
N GLN A 137 -7.61 -0.03 -6.78
CA GLN A 137 -8.32 0.26 -8.02
C GLN A 137 -8.12 -0.87 -9.03
N ASP A 138 -9.18 -1.27 -9.71
CA ASP A 138 -9.11 -2.13 -10.88
C ASP A 138 -8.58 -1.35 -12.10
N ALA A 139 -7.25 -1.24 -12.22
CA ALA A 139 -6.58 -0.53 -13.32
C ALA A 139 -5.13 -0.96 -13.52
N GLU A 140 -4.64 -0.82 -14.75
CA GLU A 140 -3.24 -1.09 -15.14
C GLU A 140 -2.22 -0.12 -14.49
N SER A 141 -2.70 1.00 -13.93
CA SER A 141 -1.86 1.98 -13.26
C SER A 141 -1.52 1.60 -11.81
N VAL A 142 -2.04 0.48 -11.30
CA VAL A 142 -1.79 0.00 -9.94
C VAL A 142 -0.83 -1.18 -10.03
N PHE A 143 0.31 -1.06 -9.34
CA PHE A 143 1.32 -2.10 -9.29
C PHE A 143 1.62 -2.49 -7.85
N LEU A 144 1.96 -3.76 -7.67
CA LEU A 144 2.38 -4.35 -6.40
C LEU A 144 3.80 -4.89 -6.55
N LEU A 145 4.56 -4.98 -5.46
CA LEU A 145 5.87 -5.62 -5.50
C LEU A 145 5.74 -7.15 -5.43
N GLY A 146 6.24 -7.85 -6.44
CA GLY A 146 6.33 -9.31 -6.49
C GLY A 146 7.46 -9.87 -5.62
N GLU A 147 7.45 -11.18 -5.37
CA GLU A 147 8.47 -11.86 -4.55
C GLU A 147 9.91 -11.60 -5.04
N ASP A 148 10.09 -11.59 -6.36
CA ASP A 148 11.36 -11.40 -7.07
C ASP A 148 11.77 -9.92 -7.23
N GLY A 149 11.00 -8.99 -6.67
CA GLY A 149 11.22 -7.55 -6.82
C GLY A 149 10.67 -6.97 -8.14
N SER A 150 10.01 -7.79 -8.96
CA SER A 150 9.27 -7.29 -10.12
C SER A 150 8.04 -6.51 -9.68
N ALA A 151 7.48 -5.71 -10.58
CA ALA A 151 6.20 -5.08 -10.35
C ALA A 151 5.11 -5.82 -11.09
N VAL A 152 4.07 -6.18 -10.34
CA VAL A 152 2.94 -6.95 -10.84
C VAL A 152 1.77 -5.99 -10.99
N SER A 153 1.22 -5.90 -12.21
CA SER A 153 0.03 -5.07 -12.48
C SER A 153 -1.20 -5.67 -11.80
N MET A 154 -2.02 -4.84 -11.15
CA MET A 154 -3.28 -5.28 -10.54
C MET A 154 -4.22 -5.94 -11.56
N LYS A 155 -4.10 -5.65 -12.86
CA LYS A 155 -4.88 -6.32 -13.91
C LYS A 155 -4.42 -7.75 -14.20
N GLU A 156 -3.18 -8.08 -13.85
CA GLU A 156 -2.54 -9.36 -14.13
C GLU A 156 -2.49 -10.27 -12.90
N VAL A 157 -2.62 -9.70 -11.70
CA VAL A 157 -2.64 -10.47 -10.44
C VAL A 157 -3.78 -11.47 -10.44
N LYS A 158 -3.48 -12.70 -10.04
CA LYS A 158 -4.41 -13.81 -9.88
C LYS A 158 -4.09 -14.64 -8.63
N GLU A 159 -5.01 -15.53 -8.29
CA GLU A 159 -4.81 -16.50 -7.20
C GLU A 159 -3.54 -17.33 -7.43
N GLY A 160 -2.76 -17.51 -6.38
CA GLY A 160 -1.47 -18.20 -6.41
C GLY A 160 -0.26 -17.30 -6.67
N ASP A 161 -0.45 -16.05 -7.11
CA ASP A 161 0.66 -15.11 -7.28
C ASP A 161 1.29 -14.74 -5.93
N ARG A 162 2.59 -14.44 -5.95
CA ARG A 162 3.38 -14.19 -4.75
C ARG A 162 3.76 -12.71 -4.66
N ILE A 163 3.21 -12.02 -3.66
CA ILE A 163 3.30 -10.57 -3.50
C ILE A 163 3.97 -10.24 -2.16
N ARG A 164 4.81 -9.21 -2.15
CA ARG A 164 5.47 -8.69 -0.95
C ARG A 164 4.47 -7.96 -0.06
N CYS A 165 4.56 -8.27 1.23
CA CYS A 165 3.73 -7.68 2.26
C CYS A 165 4.55 -7.42 3.52
N PHE A 166 4.06 -6.49 4.34
CA PHE A 166 4.54 -6.23 5.68
C PHE A 166 3.49 -6.76 6.66
N LEU A 167 3.91 -7.59 7.60
CA LEU A 167 3.04 -8.08 8.67
C LEU A 167 3.16 -7.15 9.86
N ASP A 168 2.03 -6.80 10.46
CA ASP A 168 1.97 -5.97 11.67
C ASP A 168 1.02 -6.62 12.67
N GLU A 169 1.12 -6.17 13.92
CA GLU A 169 0.23 -6.63 14.98
C GLU A 169 -1.00 -5.72 15.08
N PRO A 170 -2.22 -6.29 15.09
CA PRO A 170 -3.45 -5.52 15.29
C PRO A 170 -3.47 -4.91 16.70
N GLY A 171 -4.33 -3.90 16.91
CA GLY A 171 -4.44 -3.19 18.20
C GLY A 171 -3.92 -1.75 18.17
N ARG A 172 -3.76 -1.13 16.99
CA ARG A 172 -3.35 0.29 16.93
C ARG A 172 -4.58 1.20 16.99
N HIS A 173 -4.67 2.06 18.01
CA HIS A 173 -5.64 3.16 18.06
C HIS A 173 -4.88 4.49 17.95
N LEU A 174 -5.29 5.35 17.00
CA LEU A 174 -4.63 6.65 16.74
C LEU A 174 -3.11 6.55 16.45
N GLY A 175 -2.69 5.49 15.74
CA GLY A 175 -1.29 5.29 15.35
C GLY A 175 -0.38 4.77 16.48
N GLN A 176 -0.91 4.52 17.68
CA GLN A 176 -0.17 3.93 18.80
C GLN A 176 -0.66 2.51 19.10
N LYS A 177 0.27 1.60 19.43
CA LYS A 177 -0.06 0.22 19.84
C LYS A 177 -0.74 0.26 21.22
N ILE A 178 -1.99 -0.17 21.28
CA ILE A 178 -2.76 -0.30 22.52
C ILE A 178 -3.16 -1.77 22.66
N GLU A 179 -3.01 -2.34 23.85
CA GLU A 179 -3.56 -3.67 24.16
C GLU A 179 -5.09 -3.57 24.35
N GLU A 180 -5.82 -3.32 23.27
CA GLU A 180 -7.29 -3.36 23.22
C GLU A 180 -7.77 -4.44 22.25
N GLN A 181 -8.92 -5.06 22.57
CA GLN A 181 -9.53 -6.07 21.72
C GLN A 181 -10.23 -5.39 20.53
N ILE A 182 -9.50 -5.19 19.43
CA ILE A 182 -10.02 -4.66 18.17
C ILE A 182 -10.37 -5.83 17.24
N ASN A 183 -11.60 -5.86 16.72
CA ASN A 183 -12.02 -6.80 15.68
C ASN A 183 -12.24 -6.07 14.36
N GLU A 184 -11.48 -6.43 13.33
CA GLU A 184 -11.59 -5.90 11.96
C GLU A 184 -11.91 -7.05 11.00
N TYR A 185 -12.73 -6.80 9.96
CA TYR A 185 -13.25 -7.82 9.03
C TYR A 185 -13.06 -7.39 7.57
#